data_AF-A0A5N5FX17-F1
#
_entry.id   AF-A0A5N5FX17-F1
#
_cell.length_a   1.000
_cell.length_b   1.000
_cell.length_c   1.000
_cell.angle_alpha   90.00
_cell.angle_beta   90.00
_cell.angle_gamma   90.00
#
_symmetry.space_group_name_H-M   'P 1'
#
loop_
_entity.id
_entity.type
_entity.pdbx_description
1 polymer ?
#
loop_
_entity_poly.entity_id
_entity_poly.type
_entity_poly.pdbx_seq_one_letter_code
_entity_poly.pdbx_strand_id
1 'polypeptide(L)'
;MVPFHHICFLSLLITLAIGFLPGTHAVDYYVTNTAGGNPGGIRLNNEIGANYSRQTLISTTDFIWSFVSKVTLIVENIIGIAFTINNEIHVSASYIADGVLYYESTHVWQWNGNSQAPPGGGVVDIADYVRLKASYAPSHWVKPGQGDRWDQVLRNGLVAEMNKKLRSGYSNVDQLWSGYKAKYARN
;
A
#
# COMPACT_ATOMS: atom_id res chain seq x y z
N MET A 1 18.74 10.73 -51.68
CA MET A 1 19.34 10.04 -50.51
C MET A 1 20.04 11.11 -49.71
N VAL A 2 19.54 11.56 -48.56
CA VAL A 2 19.47 10.79 -47.30
C VAL A 2 18.22 11.19 -46.50
N PRO A 3 17.20 10.33 -46.35
CA PRO A 3 16.13 10.52 -45.38
C PRO A 3 16.27 9.46 -44.29
N PHE A 4 17.21 9.64 -43.36
CA PHE A 4 17.35 8.72 -42.21
C PHE A 4 17.54 9.43 -40.87
N HIS A 5 17.75 10.76 -40.86
CA HIS A 5 18.02 11.52 -39.63
C HIS A 5 16.77 12.12 -38.95
N HIS A 6 15.64 12.25 -39.65
CA HIS A 6 14.40 12.82 -39.05
C HIS A 6 13.49 11.76 -38.41
N ILE A 7 13.65 10.49 -38.77
CA ILE A 7 12.84 9.40 -38.20
C ILE A 7 13.29 9.05 -36.78
N CYS A 8 14.59 9.18 -36.47
CA CYS A 8 15.14 8.88 -35.15
C CYS A 8 14.78 9.92 -34.07
N PHE A 9 14.49 11.17 -34.46
CA PHE A 9 14.07 12.22 -33.51
C PHE A 9 12.59 12.14 -33.16
N LEU A 10 11.72 11.67 -34.07
CA LEU A 10 10.31 11.45 -33.74
C LEU A 10 10.11 10.20 -32.86
N SER A 11 10.96 9.18 -32.97
CA SER A 11 10.90 7.99 -32.11
C SER A 11 11.36 8.25 -30.67
N LEU A 12 12.11 9.32 -30.41
CA LEU A 12 12.58 9.68 -29.05
C LEU A 12 11.58 10.55 -28.27
N LEU A 13 10.64 11.22 -28.97
CA LEU A 13 9.61 12.05 -28.34
C LEU A 13 8.39 11.24 -27.88
N ILE A 14 8.14 10.05 -28.44
CA ILE A 14 7.01 9.20 -28.07
C ILE A 14 7.30 8.37 -26.81
N THR A 15 8.56 8.11 -26.46
CA THR A 15 8.91 7.36 -25.23
C THR A 15 8.92 8.22 -23.96
N LEU A 16 8.96 9.55 -24.06
CA LEU A 16 8.99 10.45 -22.89
C LEU A 16 7.59 10.84 -22.37
N ALA A 17 6.52 10.55 -23.13
CA ALA A 17 5.15 10.92 -22.75
C ALA A 17 4.41 9.85 -21.92
N ILE A 18 4.98 8.65 -21.74
CA ILE A 18 4.34 7.58 -20.95
C ILE A 18 4.60 7.77 -19.44
N GLY A 19 5.54 8.65 -19.05
CA GLY A 19 5.90 8.91 -17.65
C GLY A 19 4.99 9.86 -16.87
N PHE A 20 3.93 10.42 -17.49
CA PHE A 20 3.03 11.40 -16.85
C PHE A 20 1.55 11.00 -16.85
N LEU A 21 1.23 9.73 -17.07
CA LEU A 21 -0.08 9.24 -16.66
C LEU A 21 0.04 8.86 -15.19
N PRO A 22 -0.65 9.55 -14.25
CA PRO A 22 -0.79 8.99 -12.91
C PRO A 22 -1.37 7.59 -13.11
N GLY A 23 -0.60 6.58 -12.71
CA GLY A 23 -1.03 5.19 -12.70
C GLY A 23 -2.18 5.07 -11.70
N THR A 24 -3.38 5.47 -12.11
CA THR A 24 -4.59 5.22 -11.35
C THR A 24 -4.90 3.75 -11.58
N HIS A 25 -4.48 2.90 -10.64
CA HIS A 25 -5.22 1.68 -10.42
C HIS A 25 -6.64 2.13 -10.03
N ALA A 26 -7.56 2.08 -10.99
CA ALA A 26 -8.92 2.57 -10.79
C ALA A 26 -9.54 1.78 -9.64
N VAL A 27 -9.80 2.46 -8.52
CA VAL A 27 -10.58 1.90 -7.42
C VAL A 27 -12.02 1.79 -7.89
N ASP A 28 -12.59 0.60 -7.79
CA ASP A 28 -14.01 0.40 -8.10
C ASP A 28 -14.87 0.86 -6.92
N TYR A 29 -15.65 1.92 -7.15
CA TYR A 29 -16.63 2.42 -6.19
C TYR A 29 -18.02 1.90 -6.52
N TYR A 30 -18.66 1.28 -5.54
CA TYR A 30 -20.02 0.77 -5.64
C TYR A 30 -20.89 1.32 -4.51
N VAL A 31 -22.12 1.71 -4.83
CA VAL A 31 -23.09 2.26 -3.87
C VAL A 31 -24.31 1.36 -3.83
N THR A 32 -24.59 0.80 -2.66
CA THR A 32 -25.79 0.02 -2.37
C THR A 32 -26.59 0.67 -1.26
N ASN A 33 -27.91 0.50 -1.31
CA ASN A 33 -28.78 0.86 -0.21
C ASN A 33 -29.63 -0.35 0.22
N THR A 34 -29.20 -1.01 1.29
CA THR A 34 -29.97 -2.10 1.94
C THR A 34 -30.88 -1.59 3.06
N ALA A 35 -30.89 -0.28 3.33
CA ALA A 35 -31.58 0.36 4.45
C ALA A 35 -32.57 1.43 3.98
N GLY A 36 -33.25 1.20 2.86
CA GLY A 36 -34.13 2.18 2.19
C GLY A 36 -35.29 2.72 3.04
N GLY A 37 -35.65 2.06 4.15
CA GLY A 37 -36.68 2.52 5.09
C GLY A 37 -36.18 3.46 6.19
N ASN A 38 -34.86 3.61 6.36
CA ASN A 38 -34.28 4.49 7.39
C ASN A 38 -34.08 5.91 6.85
N PRO A 39 -34.04 6.95 7.71
CA PRO A 39 -33.85 8.34 7.26
C PRO A 39 -32.67 8.53 6.30
N GLY A 40 -31.53 7.88 6.58
CA GLY A 40 -30.35 7.95 5.70
C GLY A 40 -30.54 7.25 4.35
N GLY A 41 -31.22 6.10 4.33
CA GLY A 41 -31.51 5.37 3.09
C GLY A 41 -32.58 6.07 2.24
N ILE A 42 -33.60 6.66 2.86
CA ILE A 42 -34.60 7.49 2.19
C ILE A 42 -33.92 8.69 1.54
N ARG A 43 -33.06 9.39 2.29
CA ARG A 43 -32.30 10.55 1.79
C ARG A 43 -31.37 10.18 0.65
N LEU A 44 -30.68 9.05 0.74
CA LEU A 44 -29.85 8.55 -0.36
C LEU A 44 -30.68 8.29 -1.63
N ASN A 45 -31.87 7.72 -1.51
CA ASN A 45 -32.71 7.40 -2.68
C ASN A 45 -33.40 8.63 -3.27
N ASN A 46 -33.85 9.56 -2.42
CA ASN A 46 -34.76 10.63 -2.84
C ASN A 46 -34.05 11.96 -3.09
N GLU A 47 -32.94 12.23 -2.41
CA GLU A 47 -32.28 13.55 -2.45
C GLU A 47 -30.88 13.49 -3.08
N ILE A 48 -30.06 12.50 -2.70
CA ILE A 48 -28.63 12.46 -3.06
C ILE A 48 -28.38 11.64 -4.32
N GLY A 49 -28.91 10.41 -4.37
CA GLY A 49 -28.70 9.47 -5.47
C GLY A 49 -27.38 8.68 -5.38
N ALA A 50 -27.42 7.44 -5.88
CA ALA A 50 -26.27 6.54 -5.88
C ALA A 50 -25.14 7.01 -6.81
N ASN A 51 -25.47 7.58 -7.97
CA ASN A 51 -24.48 8.06 -8.95
C ASN A 51 -23.67 9.24 -8.40
N TYR A 52 -24.35 10.24 -7.83
CA TYR A 52 -23.69 11.37 -7.20
C TYR A 52 -22.80 10.92 -6.03
N SER A 53 -23.33 10.04 -5.17
CA SER A 53 -22.55 9.46 -4.06
C SER A 53 -21.27 8.76 -4.55
N ARG A 54 -21.36 7.99 -5.65
CA ARG A 54 -20.19 7.35 -6.27
C ARG A 54 -19.17 8.38 -6.75
N GLN A 55 -19.62 9.44 -7.43
CA GLN A 55 -18.75 10.52 -7.90
C GLN A 55 -18.06 11.24 -6.74
N THR A 56 -18.79 11.50 -5.65
CA THR A 56 -18.21 12.09 -4.44
C THR A 56 -17.12 11.19 -3.83
N LEU A 57 -17.30 9.87 -3.81
CA LEU A 57 -16.26 8.95 -3.32
C LEU A 57 -14.99 9.01 -4.18
N ILE A 58 -15.14 9.06 -5.51
CA ILE A 58 -14.02 9.22 -6.46
C ILE A 58 -13.30 10.54 -6.19
N SER A 59 -14.02 11.67 -6.22
CA SER A 59 -13.42 13.00 -6.03
C SER A 59 -12.76 13.16 -4.67
N THR A 60 -13.31 12.51 -3.63
CA THR A 60 -12.72 12.52 -2.29
C THR A 60 -11.39 11.76 -2.26
N THR A 61 -11.27 10.64 -2.98
CA THR A 61 -9.98 9.93 -3.07
C THR A 61 -8.91 10.77 -3.75
N ASP A 62 -9.24 11.43 -4.87
CA ASP A 62 -8.32 12.35 -5.54
C ASP A 62 -7.90 13.51 -4.62
N PHE A 63 -8.86 14.07 -3.88
CA PHE A 63 -8.59 15.12 -2.91
C PHE A 63 -7.67 14.65 -1.77
N ILE A 64 -7.89 13.46 -1.21
CA ILE A 64 -7.02 12.89 -0.17
C ILE A 64 -5.61 12.65 -0.71
N TRP A 65 -5.47 12.12 -1.93
CA TRP A 65 -4.17 11.90 -2.56
C TRP A 65 -3.40 13.21 -2.78
N SER A 66 -4.10 14.33 -2.96
CA SER A 66 -3.46 15.65 -3.11
C SER A 66 -2.70 16.14 -1.87
N PHE A 67 -2.93 15.55 -0.69
CA PHE A 67 -2.23 15.95 0.54
C PHE A 67 -0.74 15.55 0.56
N VAL A 68 -0.35 14.55 -0.24
CA VAL A 68 1.07 14.20 -0.43
C VAL A 68 1.50 14.74 -1.79
N SER A 69 2.15 15.90 -1.78
CA SER A 69 2.56 16.59 -3.01
C SER A 69 3.93 16.16 -3.52
N LYS A 70 4.74 15.50 -2.68
CA LYS A 70 6.10 15.08 -3.01
C LYS A 70 6.53 13.86 -2.22
N VAL A 71 7.18 12.93 -2.93
CA VAL A 71 7.97 11.83 -2.35
C VAL A 71 9.39 11.95 -2.90
N THR A 72 10.39 11.88 -2.03
CA THR A 72 11.80 11.98 -2.41
C THR A 72 12.48 10.63 -2.21
N LEU A 73 13.20 10.12 -3.21
CA LEU A 73 14.14 9.02 -3.04
C LEU A 73 15.56 9.58 -2.90
N ILE A 74 16.25 9.22 -1.83
CA ILE A 74 17.62 9.62 -1.52
C ILE A 74 18.46 8.35 -1.41
N VAL A 75 19.49 8.25 -2.25
CA VAL A 75 20.45 7.14 -2.21
C VAL A 75 21.73 7.66 -1.56
N GLU A 76 22.09 7.09 -0.41
CA GLU A 76 23.20 7.59 0.40
C GLU A 76 23.90 6.49 1.21
N ASN A 77 25.07 6.82 1.77
CA ASN A 77 25.82 5.89 2.60
C ASN A 77 25.24 5.89 4.02
N ILE A 78 24.33 4.97 4.30
CA ILE A 78 23.70 4.79 5.61
C ILE A 78 24.05 3.44 6.22
N ILE A 79 23.92 3.35 7.56
CA ILE A 79 23.93 2.08 8.26
C ILE A 79 22.55 1.43 8.08
N GLY A 80 22.53 0.18 7.63
CA GLY A 80 21.29 -0.56 7.34
C GLY A 80 20.93 -0.59 5.86
N ILE A 81 19.67 -0.94 5.57
CA ILE A 81 19.17 -1.12 4.19
C ILE A 81 18.43 0.14 3.71
N ALA A 82 17.40 0.57 4.43
CA ALA A 82 16.62 1.75 4.10
C ALA A 82 15.79 2.23 5.31
N PHE A 83 15.27 3.46 5.22
CA PHE A 83 14.24 3.99 6.12
C PHE A 83 13.43 5.10 5.43
N THR A 84 12.24 5.39 5.97
CA THR A 84 11.36 6.46 5.49
C THR A 84 11.04 7.47 6.58
N ILE A 85 11.17 8.76 6.28
CA ILE A 85 10.82 9.87 7.17
C ILE A 85 10.34 11.07 6.35
N ASN A 86 9.27 11.77 6.77
CA ASN A 86 8.79 13.00 6.11
C ASN A 86 8.60 12.90 4.58
N ASN A 87 8.10 11.76 4.08
CA ASN A 87 7.96 11.45 2.66
C ASN A 87 9.30 11.34 1.89
N GLU A 88 10.41 11.22 2.60
CA GLU A 88 11.72 10.92 2.07
C GLU A 88 12.05 9.45 2.36
N ILE A 89 12.43 8.74 1.30
CA ILE A 89 12.87 7.35 1.33
C ILE A 89 14.38 7.38 1.19
N HIS A 90 15.08 6.95 2.24
CA HIS A 90 16.53 6.89 2.28
C HIS A 90 16.96 5.45 2.10
N VAL A 91 17.76 5.18 1.07
CA VAL A 91 18.21 3.83 0.72
C VAL A 91 19.73 3.79 0.70
N SER A 92 20.29 2.71 1.26
CA SER A 92 21.73 2.49 1.26
C SER A 92 22.26 2.41 -0.17
N ALA A 93 23.31 3.17 -0.47
CA ALA A 93 23.99 3.15 -1.77
C ALA A 93 24.56 1.76 -2.12
N SER A 94 24.75 0.89 -1.11
CA SER A 94 25.18 -0.50 -1.30
C SER A 94 24.02 -1.49 -1.47
N TYR A 95 22.76 -1.05 -1.35
CA TYR A 95 21.59 -1.92 -1.39
C TYR A 95 20.35 -1.20 -1.93
N ILE A 96 20.14 -1.26 -3.25
CA ILE A 96 18.91 -0.78 -3.92
C ILE A 96 18.19 -1.95 -4.60
N ALA A 97 16.90 -2.10 -4.31
CA ALA A 97 16.06 -3.15 -4.88
C ALA A 97 14.60 -2.71 -4.92
N ASP A 98 13.85 -3.12 -5.95
CA ASP A 98 12.44 -2.77 -6.12
C ASP A 98 11.60 -3.13 -4.90
N GLY A 99 11.84 -4.31 -4.31
CA GLY A 99 11.14 -4.74 -3.11
C GLY A 99 11.32 -3.79 -1.92
N VAL A 100 12.50 -3.18 -1.77
CA VAL A 100 12.75 -2.16 -0.74
C VAL A 100 12.00 -0.88 -1.07
N LEU A 101 11.98 -0.45 -2.33
CA LEU A 101 11.25 0.74 -2.74
C LEU A 101 9.73 0.60 -2.52
N TYR A 102 9.14 -0.57 -2.82
CA TYR A 102 7.73 -0.85 -2.53
C TYR A 102 7.43 -0.85 -1.03
N TYR A 103 8.33 -1.43 -0.23
CA TYR A 103 8.22 -1.47 1.22
C TYR A 103 8.26 -0.04 1.81
N GLU A 104 9.31 0.73 1.51
CA GLU A 104 9.48 2.09 2.04
C GLU A 104 8.44 3.07 1.52
N SER A 105 8.04 2.96 0.25
CA SER A 105 6.96 3.79 -0.30
C SER A 105 5.64 3.59 0.44
N THR A 106 5.41 2.40 1.00
CA THR A 106 4.20 2.14 1.80
C THR A 106 4.17 3.00 3.06
N HIS A 107 5.32 3.27 3.68
CA HIS A 107 5.41 4.11 4.87
C HIS A 107 5.07 5.58 4.61
N VAL A 108 5.19 6.07 3.37
CA VAL A 108 4.74 7.41 2.98
C VAL A 108 3.21 7.55 3.09
N TRP A 109 2.48 6.51 2.69
CA TRP A 109 1.02 6.53 2.60
C TRP A 109 0.32 5.98 3.85
N GLN A 110 1.07 5.28 4.71
CA GLN A 110 0.54 4.63 5.89
C GLN A 110 0.60 5.54 7.12
N TRP A 111 -0.53 5.65 7.82
CA TRP A 111 -0.54 6.25 9.16
C TRP A 111 0.16 5.32 10.17
N ASN A 112 1.18 5.84 10.86
CA ASN A 112 2.03 5.07 11.77
C ASN A 112 1.64 5.22 13.26
N GLY A 113 0.45 5.75 13.56
CA GLY A 113 -0.01 5.88 14.95
C GLY A 113 0.78 6.90 15.78
N ASN A 114 1.28 7.98 15.17
CA ASN A 114 2.15 8.98 15.82
C ASN A 114 3.42 8.34 16.41
N SER A 115 4.05 7.44 15.66
CA SER A 115 5.24 6.68 16.07
C SER A 115 5.05 5.79 17.30
N GLN A 116 3.80 5.49 17.69
CA GLN A 116 3.50 4.58 18.80
C GLN A 116 3.35 3.12 18.36
N ALA A 117 3.39 2.86 17.04
CA ALA A 117 3.42 1.50 16.54
C ALA A 117 4.71 0.80 17.02
N PRO A 118 4.63 -0.41 17.62
CA PRO A 118 5.81 -1.16 18.04
C PRO A 118 6.78 -1.37 16.87
N PRO A 119 8.11 -1.44 17.10
CA PRO A 119 9.05 -1.92 16.10
C PRO A 119 8.65 -3.33 15.65
N GLY A 120 8.44 -3.54 14.34
CA GLY A 120 7.85 -4.79 13.84
C GLY A 120 6.33 -4.90 14.03
N GLY A 121 5.62 -3.83 14.36
CA GLY A 121 4.14 -3.81 14.39
C GLY A 121 3.53 -3.63 12.99
N GLY A 122 2.19 -3.53 12.91
CA GLY A 122 1.47 -3.54 11.62
C GLY A 122 1.72 -2.38 10.64
N VAL A 123 2.72 -1.53 10.89
CA VAL A 123 3.34 -0.67 9.88
C VAL A 123 4.31 -1.45 8.98
N VAL A 124 5.10 -2.33 9.58
CA VAL A 124 5.98 -3.27 8.87
C VAL A 124 5.16 -4.26 8.05
N ASP A 125 4.06 -4.78 8.62
CA ASP A 125 3.23 -5.79 7.96
C ASP A 125 2.53 -5.30 6.68
N ILE A 126 2.07 -4.05 6.61
CA ILE A 126 1.47 -3.53 5.38
C ILE A 126 2.54 -3.31 4.32
N ALA A 127 3.70 -2.80 4.70
CA ALA A 127 4.82 -2.59 3.78
C ALA A 127 5.30 -3.91 3.16
N ASP A 128 5.45 -4.96 3.99
CA ASP A 128 5.74 -6.31 3.50
C ASP A 128 4.62 -6.88 2.63
N TYR A 129 3.36 -6.61 2.97
CA TYR A 129 2.22 -7.04 2.16
C TYR A 129 2.20 -6.39 0.78
N VAL A 130 2.43 -5.07 0.72
CA VAL A 130 2.50 -4.34 -0.55
C VAL A 130 3.63 -4.88 -1.41
N ARG A 131 4.81 -5.08 -0.83
CA ARG A 131 5.95 -5.72 -1.48
C ARG A 131 5.62 -7.12 -2.00
N LEU A 132 4.94 -7.96 -1.21
CA LEU A 132 4.48 -9.30 -1.63
C LEU A 132 3.53 -9.21 -2.83
N LYS A 133 2.54 -8.32 -2.76
CA LYS A 133 1.52 -8.16 -3.81
C LYS A 133 2.12 -7.63 -5.11
N ALA A 134 3.24 -6.93 -5.03
CA ALA A 134 4.06 -6.52 -6.16
C ALA A 134 5.02 -7.61 -6.67
N SER A 135 4.94 -8.85 -6.14
CA SER A 135 5.78 -9.99 -6.50
C SER A 135 7.25 -9.88 -6.08
N TYR A 136 7.56 -9.05 -5.08
CA TYR A 136 8.94 -8.87 -4.59
C TYR A 136 9.23 -9.59 -3.26
N ALA A 137 8.58 -10.73 -3.01
CA ALA A 137 8.78 -11.49 -1.77
C ALA A 137 10.28 -11.78 -1.50
N PRO A 138 10.81 -11.48 -0.29
CA PRO A 138 12.13 -11.91 0.14
C PRO A 138 12.29 -13.43 0.08
N SER A 139 13.50 -13.87 -0.27
CA SER A 139 13.84 -15.31 -0.36
C SER A 139 13.76 -16.07 0.97
N HIS A 140 13.75 -15.37 2.11
CA HIS A 140 13.69 -15.97 3.44
C HIS A 140 12.26 -16.15 3.98
N TRP A 141 11.23 -15.69 3.27
CA TRP A 141 9.85 -15.93 3.68
C TRP A 141 9.43 -17.38 3.42
N VAL A 142 8.74 -17.96 4.40
CA VAL A 142 8.29 -19.35 4.35
C VAL A 142 6.79 -19.44 4.09
N LYS A 143 6.34 -20.64 3.70
CA LYS A 143 4.94 -20.88 3.33
C LYS A 143 4.01 -20.73 4.55
N PRO A 144 2.71 -20.43 4.32
CA PRO A 144 1.72 -20.47 5.40
C PRO A 144 1.73 -21.81 6.15
N GLY A 145 1.77 -21.75 7.48
CA GLY A 145 1.85 -22.87 8.41
C GLY A 145 3.29 -23.21 8.83
N GLN A 146 4.29 -22.68 8.12
CA GLN A 146 5.71 -22.85 8.42
C GLN A 146 6.24 -21.66 9.24
N GLY A 147 7.50 -21.72 9.64
CA GLY A 147 8.16 -20.63 10.36
C GLY A 147 7.94 -20.67 11.87
N ASP A 148 8.95 -20.15 12.57
CA ASP A 148 9.03 -20.11 14.03
C ASP A 148 8.57 -18.76 14.58
N ARG A 149 8.54 -17.74 13.72
CA ARG A 149 8.20 -16.36 14.06
C ARG A 149 7.21 -15.77 13.04
N TRP A 150 6.44 -14.80 13.49
CA TRP A 150 5.40 -14.15 12.68
C TRP A 150 5.97 -13.40 11.46
N ASP A 151 7.17 -12.84 11.59
CA ASP A 151 7.90 -12.09 10.54
C ASP A 151 8.46 -12.97 9.43
N GLN A 152 8.42 -14.30 9.60
CA GLN A 152 8.83 -15.26 8.57
C GLN A 152 7.67 -15.64 7.64
N VAL A 153 6.43 -15.27 7.99
CA VAL A 153 5.24 -15.83 7.36
C VAL A 153 4.29 -14.73 6.90
N LEU A 154 4.29 -14.44 5.60
CA LEU A 154 3.39 -13.42 5.07
C LEU A 154 2.08 -14.01 4.53
N ARG A 155 0.94 -13.54 5.06
CA ARG A 155 -0.42 -13.93 4.63
C ARG A 155 -1.26 -12.70 4.29
N ASN A 156 -1.95 -12.75 3.14
CA ASN A 156 -3.00 -11.77 2.75
C ASN A 156 -4.09 -11.52 3.80
N GLY A 157 -4.30 -12.44 4.74
CA GLY A 157 -5.34 -12.33 5.78
C GLY A 157 -4.84 -12.02 7.19
N LEU A 158 -3.53 -12.15 7.48
CA LEU A 158 -2.98 -11.71 8.77
C LEU A 158 -2.87 -10.18 8.79
N VAL A 159 -2.38 -9.61 7.71
CA VAL A 159 -2.24 -8.16 7.49
C VAL A 159 -3.58 -7.45 7.58
N ALA A 160 -4.64 -7.99 6.96
CA ALA A 160 -5.99 -7.43 7.03
C ALA A 160 -6.59 -7.48 8.46
N GLU A 161 -6.36 -8.58 9.19
CA GLU A 161 -6.79 -8.70 10.59
C GLU A 161 -5.99 -7.79 11.53
N MET A 162 -4.68 -7.62 11.28
CA MET A 162 -3.82 -6.69 12.00
C MET A 162 -4.20 -5.24 11.73
N ASN A 163 -4.48 -4.89 10.47
CA ASN A 163 -4.99 -3.56 10.10
C ASN A 163 -6.33 -3.24 10.78
N LYS A 164 -7.24 -4.21 10.79
CA LYS A 164 -8.54 -4.08 11.46
C LYS A 164 -8.36 -3.85 12.97
N LYS A 165 -7.37 -4.50 13.59
CA LYS A 165 -7.08 -4.41 15.02
C LYS A 165 -6.26 -3.17 15.42
N LEU A 166 -5.35 -2.70 14.57
CA LEU A 166 -4.62 -1.44 14.76
C LEU A 166 -5.54 -0.22 14.84
N ARG A 167 -6.61 -0.21 14.03
CA ARG A 167 -7.67 0.83 14.12
C ARG A 167 -8.35 0.90 15.50
N SER A 168 -8.31 -0.18 16.28
CA SER A 168 -8.90 -0.26 17.62
C SER A 168 -7.89 -0.16 18.78
N GLY A 169 -6.61 0.12 18.50
CA GLY A 169 -5.58 0.26 19.53
C GLY A 169 -5.04 -1.08 20.06
N TYR A 170 -5.15 -2.17 19.31
CA TYR A 170 -4.67 -3.49 19.74
C TYR A 170 -3.14 -3.57 19.64
N SER A 171 -2.48 -3.95 20.74
CA SER A 171 -1.02 -3.81 20.93
C SER A 171 -0.21 -5.11 20.96
N ASN A 172 -0.84 -6.29 20.88
CA ASN A 172 -0.14 -7.56 21.13
C ASN A 172 -0.09 -8.48 19.90
N VAL A 173 1.06 -8.47 19.21
CA VAL A 173 1.38 -9.30 18.04
C VAL A 173 1.52 -10.79 18.41
N ASP A 174 1.94 -11.11 19.63
CA ASP A 174 2.11 -12.50 20.09
C ASP A 174 0.79 -13.25 20.21
N GLN A 175 -0.28 -12.55 20.62
CA GLN A 175 -1.62 -13.13 20.69
C GLN A 175 -2.17 -13.47 19.30
N LEU A 176 -1.84 -12.66 18.30
CA LEU A 176 -2.19 -12.91 16.89
C LEU A 176 -1.41 -14.11 16.33
N TRP A 177 -0.11 -14.17 16.61
CA TRP A 177 0.75 -15.28 16.21
C TRP A 177 0.30 -16.61 16.84
N SER A 178 -0.06 -16.59 18.12
CA SER A 178 -0.59 -17.77 18.81
C SER A 178 -1.91 -18.26 18.20
N GLY A 179 -2.83 -17.34 17.90
CA GLY A 179 -4.08 -17.67 17.19
C GLY A 179 -3.84 -18.22 15.78
N TYR A 180 -2.82 -17.70 15.09
CA TYR A 180 -2.38 -18.21 13.80
C TYR A 180 -1.87 -19.65 13.88
N LYS A 181 -0.91 -19.95 14.77
CA LYS A 181 -0.38 -21.32 14.93
C LYS A 181 -1.50 -22.31 15.29
N ALA A 182 -2.44 -21.90 16.14
CA ALA A 182 -3.60 -22.72 16.50
C ALA A 182 -4.51 -23.05 15.30
N LYS A 183 -4.62 -22.18 14.29
CA LYS A 183 -5.41 -22.43 13.07
C LYS A 183 -4.78 -23.48 12.16
N TYR A 184 -3.45 -23.50 12.08
CA TYR A 184 -2.71 -24.45 11.24
C TYR A 184 -2.33 -25.75 11.98
N ALA A 185 -2.41 -25.77 13.31
CA ALA A 185 -2.24 -26.98 14.12
C ALA A 185 -3.49 -27.87 14.17
N ARG A 186 -4.63 -27.42 13.60
CA ARG A 186 -5.90 -28.19 13.54
C ARG A 186 -6.16 -28.86 12.19
N ASN A 187 -5.19 -28.80 11.27
CA ASN A 187 -5.18 -29.53 9.99
C ASN A 187 -4.01 -30.53 9.98
#